data_AF-A0A925MQL0-F1
#
_entry.id   AF-A0A925MQL0-F1
#
_cell.length_a   1.000
_cell.length_b   1.000
_cell.length_c   1.000
_cell.angle_alpha   90.00
_cell.angle_beta   90.00
_cell.angle_gamma   90.00
#
_symmetry.space_group_name_H-M   'P 1'
#
loop_
_entity.id
_entity.type
_entity.pdbx_description
1 polymer ?
#
loop_
_entity_poly.entity_id
_entity_poly.type
_entity_poly.pdbx_seq_one_letter_code
_entity_poly.pdbx_strand_id
1 'polypeptide(L)'
;MRTINKKIILLSIILAAAMVNNSNIYASTVKKSVTGKNHEIIETSKTAIENALKNNDYFLFTNTLKSLNISESITNDQFAVLVNAYNLFKQDKKADAVKLLQDNKVNPILIKFINNRPDLNDAQKETLKHASDLIKAGKIDEAKALIKTAGLPETPKALGKKIAKVETKAKRGELKVAFDQARELKKEGKIDEAKKILKDAGIPDSIQEKIRPEFEKIGTSTSVGFFQSLKNLFIK
;
A
#
# COMPACT_ATOMS: atom_id res chain seq x y z
N MET A 1 -58.51 36.25 3.85
CA MET A 1 -57.26 36.68 3.19
C MET A 1 -56.08 36.32 4.08
N ARG A 2 -55.25 35.34 3.69
CA ARG A 2 -54.14 34.82 4.52
C ARG A 2 -52.87 35.64 4.26
N THR A 3 -52.44 36.40 5.26
CA THR A 3 -51.14 37.07 5.31
C THR A 3 -50.04 36.03 5.53
N ILE A 4 -49.42 35.59 4.44
CA ILE A 4 -48.23 34.74 4.49
C ILE A 4 -47.10 35.55 5.11
N ASN A 5 -46.56 35.00 6.20
CA ASN A 5 -45.65 35.65 7.12
C ASN A 5 -44.29 35.88 6.45
N LYS A 6 -44.02 37.11 5.97
CA LYS A 6 -42.82 37.51 5.22
C LYS A 6 -41.49 37.12 5.88
N LYS A 7 -41.48 36.87 7.19
CA LYS A 7 -40.31 36.38 7.95
C LYS A 7 -39.87 34.96 7.57
N ILE A 8 -40.79 34.08 7.16
CA ILE A 8 -40.46 32.69 6.81
C ILE A 8 -39.72 32.62 5.46
N ILE A 9 -40.14 33.44 4.49
CA ILE A 9 -39.50 33.51 3.16
C ILE A 9 -38.08 34.08 3.27
N LEU A 10 -37.86 35.06 4.17
CA LEU A 10 -36.55 35.66 4.37
C LEU A 10 -35.54 34.67 5.00
N LEU A 11 -35.99 33.80 5.93
CA LEU A 11 -35.12 32.78 6.52
C LEU A 11 -34.68 31.72 5.50
N SER A 12 -35.57 31.32 4.59
CA SER A 12 -35.22 30.35 3.52
C SER A 12 -34.20 30.90 2.51
N ILE A 13 -34.23 32.20 2.23
CA ILE A 13 -33.29 32.85 1.30
C ILE A 13 -31.90 33.01 1.95
N ILE A 14 -31.85 33.35 3.25
CA ILE A 14 -30.59 33.47 3.99
C ILE A 14 -29.91 32.09 4.13
N LEU A 15 -30.68 31.02 4.34
CA LEU A 15 -30.14 29.66 4.42
C LEU A 15 -29.59 29.16 3.07
N ALA A 16 -30.24 29.53 1.95
CA ALA A 16 -29.74 29.23 0.60
C ALA A 16 -28.47 30.01 0.25
N ALA A 17 -28.36 31.28 0.66
CA ALA A 17 -27.16 32.09 0.43
C ALA A 17 -25.94 31.61 1.24
N ALA A 18 -26.16 31.12 2.47
CA ALA A 18 -25.10 30.51 3.29
C ALA A 18 -24.57 29.19 2.69
N MET A 19 -25.42 28.42 2.02
CA MET A 19 -25.00 27.17 1.36
C MET A 19 -24.26 27.42 0.03
N VAL A 20 -24.53 28.51 -0.69
CA VAL A 20 -23.82 28.85 -1.94
C VAL A 20 -22.43 29.47 -1.69
N ASN A 21 -22.26 30.21 -0.59
CA ASN A 21 -20.96 30.82 -0.26
C ASN A 21 -19.90 29.83 0.28
N ASN A 22 -20.29 28.64 0.72
CA ASN A 22 -19.34 27.62 1.15
C ASN A 22 -18.74 26.82 -0.04
N SER A 23 -19.35 26.93 -1.22
CA SER A 23 -18.92 26.25 -2.46
C SER A 23 -17.76 26.96 -3.16
N ASN A 24 -17.63 28.28 -2.98
CA ASN A 24 -16.69 29.11 -3.75
C ASN A 24 -15.33 29.32 -3.10
N ILE A 25 -15.10 28.84 -1.88
CA ILE A 25 -13.79 28.95 -1.20
C ILE A 25 -12.81 27.85 -1.65
N TYR A 26 -13.27 26.82 -2.36
CA TYR A 26 -12.41 25.71 -2.81
C TYR A 26 -11.88 25.81 -4.25
N ALA A 27 -12.24 26.85 -5.01
CA ALA A 27 -11.98 26.89 -6.45
C ALA A 27 -10.70 27.63 -6.90
N SER A 28 -9.95 28.31 -6.03
CA SER A 28 -8.90 29.25 -6.49
C SER A 28 -7.51 29.07 -5.85
N THR A 29 -6.93 27.87 -5.93
CA THR A 29 -5.45 27.73 -5.91
C THR A 29 -5.01 26.44 -6.62
N VAL A 30 -5.25 26.34 -7.94
CA VAL A 30 -4.66 25.27 -8.76
C VAL A 30 -3.63 25.88 -9.69
N LYS A 31 -2.36 25.81 -9.26
CA LYS A 31 -1.17 25.70 -10.14
C LYS A 31 0.08 25.33 -9.33
N LYS A 32 0.01 24.21 -8.58
CA LYS A 32 1.18 23.42 -8.13
C LYS A 32 0.71 22.12 -7.45
N SER A 33 1.34 21.00 -7.82
CA SER A 33 1.18 19.64 -7.26
C SER A 33 -0.12 18.88 -7.62
N VAL A 34 -0.15 18.26 -8.81
CA VAL A 34 -1.25 17.39 -9.28
C VAL A 34 -1.23 16.01 -8.61
N THR A 35 -0.12 15.59 -7.98
CA THR A 35 -0.02 14.27 -7.35
C THR A 35 -0.41 14.25 -5.86
N GLY A 36 -0.29 15.38 -5.14
CA GLY A 36 -0.66 15.47 -3.72
C GLY A 36 -2.15 15.68 -3.47
N LYS A 37 -2.77 16.59 -4.24
CA LYS A 37 -4.19 16.97 -4.04
C LYS A 37 -5.17 15.83 -4.33
N ASN A 38 -4.86 14.98 -5.32
CA ASN A 38 -5.70 13.83 -5.64
C ASN A 38 -5.75 12.81 -4.48
N HIS A 39 -4.65 12.65 -3.73
CA HIS A 39 -4.63 11.74 -2.57
C HIS A 39 -5.47 12.28 -1.40
N GLU A 40 -5.41 13.58 -1.14
CA GLU A 40 -6.18 14.23 -0.08
C GLU A 40 -7.69 14.21 -0.36
N ILE A 41 -8.09 14.43 -1.61
CA ILE A 41 -9.48 14.33 -2.06
C ILE A 41 -9.99 12.88 -1.90
N ILE A 42 -9.17 11.88 -2.24
CA ILE A 42 -9.56 10.47 -2.12
C ILE A 42 -9.76 10.07 -0.65
N GLU A 43 -8.87 10.46 0.26
CA GLU A 43 -9.00 10.13 1.70
C GLU A 43 -10.20 10.84 2.35
N THR A 44 -10.45 12.10 1.98
CA THR A 44 -11.60 12.87 2.49
C THR A 44 -12.92 12.23 2.05
N SER A 45 -13.03 11.89 0.76
CA SER A 45 -14.24 11.26 0.22
C SER A 45 -14.45 9.85 0.78
N LYS A 46 -13.37 9.10 1.05
CA LYS A 46 -13.46 7.80 1.72
C LYS A 46 -14.05 7.94 3.13
N THR A 47 -13.56 8.90 3.91
CA THR A 47 -14.09 9.18 5.26
C THR A 47 -15.57 9.56 5.22
N ALA A 48 -15.97 10.37 4.24
CA ALA A 48 -17.36 10.76 4.05
C ALA A 48 -18.25 9.56 3.65
N ILE A 49 -17.78 8.68 2.76
CA ILE A 49 -18.48 7.44 2.39
C ILE A 49 -18.62 6.52 3.62
N GLU A 50 -17.56 6.32 4.41
CA GLU A 50 -17.60 5.49 5.60
C GLU A 50 -18.57 6.04 6.66
N ASN A 51 -18.57 7.36 6.89
CA ASN A 51 -19.52 8.02 7.78
C ASN A 51 -20.96 7.86 7.28
N ALA A 52 -21.17 7.99 5.96
CA ALA A 52 -22.48 7.80 5.37
C ALA A 52 -23.01 6.37 5.56
N LEU A 53 -22.16 5.36 5.35
CA LEU A 53 -22.52 3.96 5.58
C LEU A 53 -22.77 3.66 7.06
N LYS A 54 -21.93 4.17 7.97
CA LYS A 54 -22.05 3.98 9.42
C LYS A 54 -23.35 4.59 9.98
N ASN A 55 -23.73 5.75 9.46
CA ASN A 55 -24.91 6.49 9.93
C ASN A 55 -26.17 6.21 9.08
N ASN A 56 -26.10 5.30 8.11
CA ASN A 56 -27.18 5.03 7.15
C ASN A 56 -27.68 6.31 6.43
N ASP A 57 -26.75 7.22 6.08
CA ASP A 57 -27.02 8.50 5.44
C ASP A 57 -26.87 8.41 3.91
N TYR A 58 -27.96 8.04 3.25
CA TYR A 58 -28.03 7.91 1.78
C TYR A 58 -27.70 9.23 1.04
N PHE A 59 -28.07 10.38 1.61
CA PHE A 59 -27.86 11.67 0.95
C PHE A 59 -26.39 12.08 0.98
N LEU A 60 -25.72 11.91 2.12
CA LEU A 60 -24.28 12.12 2.23
C LEU A 60 -23.52 11.18 1.29
N PHE A 61 -23.93 9.91 1.22
CA PHE A 61 -23.30 8.92 0.35
C PHE A 61 -23.38 9.31 -1.13
N THR A 62 -24.59 9.60 -1.63
CA THR A 62 -24.80 9.96 -3.04
C THR A 62 -24.14 11.29 -3.42
N ASN A 63 -24.13 12.28 -2.53
CA ASN A 63 -23.39 13.53 -2.77
C ASN A 63 -21.88 13.32 -2.84
N THR A 64 -21.35 12.42 -2.01
CA THR A 64 -19.92 12.08 -2.03
C THR A 64 -19.54 11.33 -3.32
N LEU A 65 -20.39 10.44 -3.83
CA LEU A 65 -20.14 9.80 -5.13
C LEU A 65 -20.17 10.80 -6.29
N LYS A 66 -21.10 11.77 -6.26
CA LYS A 66 -21.16 12.85 -7.25
C LYS A 66 -19.90 13.71 -7.23
N SER A 67 -19.38 14.07 -6.05
CA SER A 67 -18.14 14.87 -5.95
C SER A 67 -16.90 14.13 -6.47
N LEU A 68 -16.94 12.79 -6.46
CA LEU A 68 -15.94 11.93 -7.07
C LEU A 68 -16.13 11.71 -8.59
N ASN A 69 -17.13 12.36 -9.21
CA ASN A 69 -17.55 12.11 -10.59
C ASN A 69 -17.89 10.64 -10.88
N ILE A 70 -18.38 9.92 -9.87
CA ILE A 70 -18.91 8.56 -10.04
C ILE A 70 -20.36 8.70 -10.51
N SER A 71 -20.61 8.39 -11.78
CA SER A 71 -21.91 8.52 -12.43
C SER A 71 -22.91 7.41 -12.06
N GLU A 72 -22.51 6.50 -11.19
CA GLU A 72 -23.34 5.38 -10.75
C GLU A 72 -24.47 5.86 -9.85
N SER A 73 -25.71 5.66 -10.31
CA SER A 73 -26.89 5.85 -9.48
C SER A 73 -27.16 4.57 -8.69
N ILE A 74 -27.33 4.73 -7.39
CA ILE A 74 -27.61 3.63 -6.45
C ILE A 74 -28.96 3.95 -5.85
N THR A 75 -29.88 3.00 -5.83
CA THR A 75 -31.19 3.19 -5.19
C THR A 75 -31.06 3.15 -3.67
N ASN A 76 -32.09 3.63 -2.96
CA ASN A 76 -32.11 3.53 -1.50
C ASN A 76 -32.02 2.07 -1.02
N ASP A 77 -32.67 1.14 -1.73
CA ASP A 77 -32.61 -0.29 -1.42
C ASP A 77 -31.19 -0.86 -1.60
N GLN A 78 -30.51 -0.49 -2.69
CA GLN A 78 -29.12 -0.88 -2.91
C GLN A 78 -28.17 -0.26 -1.88
N PHE A 79 -28.48 0.95 -1.39
CA PHE A 79 -27.73 1.56 -0.30
C PHE A 79 -27.91 0.80 1.02
N ALA A 80 -29.12 0.35 1.36
CA ALA A 80 -29.34 -0.50 2.53
C ALA A 80 -28.52 -1.81 2.45
N VAL A 81 -28.42 -2.42 1.26
CA VAL A 81 -27.54 -3.56 1.01
C VAL A 81 -26.07 -3.21 1.25
N LEU A 82 -25.61 -2.03 0.80
CA LEU A 82 -24.25 -1.56 1.05
C LEU A 82 -23.94 -1.38 2.54
N VAL A 83 -24.88 -0.85 3.32
CA VAL A 83 -24.76 -0.71 4.78
C VAL A 83 -24.63 -2.08 5.45
N ASN A 84 -25.46 -3.05 5.04
CA ASN A 84 -25.38 -4.42 5.55
C ASN A 84 -24.05 -5.09 5.19
N ALA A 85 -23.60 -4.93 3.94
CA ALA A 85 -22.30 -5.43 3.51
C ALA A 85 -21.14 -4.77 4.28
N TYR A 86 -21.20 -3.46 4.53
CA TYR A 86 -20.23 -2.74 5.35
C TYR A 86 -20.13 -3.34 6.77
N ASN A 87 -21.27 -3.64 7.40
CA ASN A 87 -21.29 -4.29 8.71
C ASN A 87 -20.68 -5.70 8.68
N LEU A 88 -20.95 -6.49 7.64
CA LEU A 88 -20.33 -7.80 7.43
C LEU A 88 -18.81 -7.68 7.24
N PHE A 89 -18.33 -6.67 6.52
CA PHE A 89 -16.89 -6.38 6.40
C PHE A 89 -16.25 -6.05 7.76
N LYS A 90 -16.93 -5.27 8.62
CA LYS A 90 -16.44 -4.98 9.99
C LYS A 90 -16.43 -6.21 10.91
N GLN A 91 -17.27 -7.21 10.63
CA GLN A 91 -17.29 -8.51 11.34
C GLN A 91 -16.32 -9.55 10.74
N ASP A 92 -15.47 -9.14 9.79
CA ASP A 92 -14.57 -10.02 9.04
C ASP A 92 -15.27 -11.11 8.19
N LYS A 93 -16.59 -10.99 7.97
CA LYS A 93 -17.40 -11.88 7.12
C LYS A 93 -17.36 -11.42 5.66
N LYS A 94 -16.15 -11.35 5.10
CA LYS A 94 -15.92 -10.78 3.76
C LYS A 94 -16.62 -11.57 2.65
N ALA A 95 -16.63 -12.90 2.74
CA ALA A 95 -17.28 -13.75 1.74
C ALA A 95 -18.80 -13.50 1.71
N ASP A 96 -19.43 -13.41 2.87
CA ASP A 96 -20.86 -13.13 3.00
C ASP A 96 -21.20 -11.71 2.50
N ALA A 97 -20.36 -10.72 2.81
CA ALA A 97 -20.53 -9.35 2.33
C ALA A 97 -20.49 -9.28 0.80
N VAL A 98 -19.53 -9.96 0.18
CA VAL A 98 -19.40 -10.01 -1.29
C VAL A 98 -20.60 -10.72 -1.91
N LYS A 99 -21.02 -11.86 -1.34
CA LYS A 99 -22.19 -12.60 -1.81
C LYS A 99 -23.46 -11.75 -1.73
N LEU A 100 -23.69 -11.07 -0.60
CA LEU A 100 -24.84 -10.17 -0.41
C LEU A 100 -24.91 -9.10 -1.50
N LEU A 101 -23.77 -8.51 -1.87
CA LEU A 101 -23.71 -7.48 -2.90
C LEU A 101 -23.96 -8.03 -4.31
N GLN A 102 -23.45 -9.24 -4.59
CA GLN A 102 -23.69 -9.93 -5.86
C GLN A 102 -25.17 -10.30 -6.04
N ASP A 103 -25.77 -10.90 -5.01
CA ASP A 103 -27.18 -11.34 -5.02
C ASP A 103 -28.13 -10.15 -5.26
N ASN A 104 -27.76 -8.96 -4.78
CA ASN A 104 -28.54 -7.73 -4.92
C ASN A 104 -28.09 -6.83 -6.10
N LYS A 105 -27.21 -7.32 -6.98
CA LYS A 105 -26.70 -6.60 -8.16
C LYS A 105 -26.11 -5.22 -7.85
N VAL A 106 -25.47 -5.08 -6.69
CA VAL A 106 -24.76 -3.86 -6.31
C VAL A 106 -23.35 -3.87 -6.90
N ASN A 107 -22.92 -2.77 -7.50
CA ASN A 107 -21.65 -2.73 -8.23
C ASN A 107 -20.44 -2.98 -7.31
N PRO A 108 -19.58 -3.96 -7.66
CA PRO A 108 -18.37 -4.26 -6.93
C PRO A 108 -17.34 -3.11 -6.83
N ILE A 109 -17.41 -2.10 -7.69
CA ILE A 109 -16.51 -0.94 -7.62
C ILE A 109 -16.73 -0.18 -6.31
N LEU A 110 -17.98 -0.10 -5.84
CA LEU A 110 -18.33 0.53 -4.56
C LEU A 110 -17.73 -0.22 -3.37
N ILE A 111 -17.49 -1.53 -3.53
CA ILE A 111 -16.79 -2.38 -2.55
C ILE A 111 -15.35 -1.92 -2.36
N LYS A 112 -14.67 -1.40 -3.38
CA LYS A 112 -13.26 -0.97 -3.24
C LYS A 112 -13.11 0.19 -2.24
N PHE A 113 -14.15 1.00 -2.07
CA PHE A 113 -14.18 2.06 -1.06
C PHE A 113 -14.40 1.50 0.36
N ILE A 114 -15.21 0.45 0.48
CA ILE A 114 -15.57 -0.22 1.74
C ILE A 114 -14.50 -1.20 2.22
N ASN A 115 -13.82 -1.88 1.29
CA ASN A 115 -12.84 -2.94 1.54
C ASN A 115 -11.48 -2.37 1.95
N ASN A 116 -11.51 -1.21 2.59
CA ASN A 116 -10.32 -0.56 3.07
C ASN A 116 -9.85 -1.20 4.36
N ARG A 117 -8.52 -1.26 4.44
CA ARG A 117 -7.69 -1.92 5.46
C ARG A 117 -8.32 -1.87 6.84
N PRO A 118 -8.12 -2.91 7.68
CA PRO A 118 -8.54 -2.86 9.08
C PRO A 118 -8.18 -1.48 9.64
N ASP A 119 -9.18 -0.80 10.21
CA ASP A 119 -8.93 0.46 10.92
C ASP A 119 -7.94 0.13 12.02
N LEU A 120 -6.70 0.51 11.77
CA LEU A 120 -5.65 0.28 12.74
C LEU A 120 -5.95 1.20 13.90
N ASN A 121 -6.05 0.65 15.10
CA ASN A 121 -6.09 1.48 16.29
C ASN A 121 -4.74 2.23 16.43
N ASP A 122 -4.70 3.24 17.28
CA ASP A 122 -3.50 4.10 17.38
C ASP A 122 -2.26 3.31 17.84
N ALA A 123 -2.45 2.29 18.69
CA ALA A 123 -1.38 1.37 19.09
C ALA A 123 -0.82 0.55 17.89
N GLN A 124 -1.68 0.10 16.98
CA GLN A 124 -1.30 -0.61 15.77
C GLN A 124 -0.61 0.32 14.76
N LYS A 125 -1.05 1.58 14.64
CA LYS A 125 -0.36 2.59 13.82
C LYS A 125 1.03 2.89 14.35
N GLU A 126 1.16 3.05 15.67
CA GLU A 126 2.44 3.27 16.33
C GLU A 126 3.37 2.06 16.18
N THR A 127 2.84 0.85 16.34
CA THR A 127 3.56 -0.40 16.06
C THR A 127 4.10 -0.42 14.63
N LEU A 128 3.28 -0.06 13.63
CA LEU A 128 3.75 -0.02 12.24
C LEU A 128 4.84 1.02 12.01
N LYS A 129 4.78 2.16 12.70
CA LYS A 129 5.84 3.17 12.66
C LYS A 129 7.14 2.61 13.22
N HIS A 130 7.08 1.99 14.40
CA HIS A 130 8.24 1.38 15.04
C HIS A 130 8.83 0.23 14.22
N ALA A 131 7.99 -0.65 13.66
CA ALA A 131 8.44 -1.69 12.73
C ALA A 131 9.12 -1.11 11.49
N SER A 132 8.61 0.01 10.96
CA SER A 132 9.25 0.68 9.82
C SER A 132 10.63 1.24 10.18
N ASP A 133 10.85 1.69 11.41
CA ASP A 133 12.16 2.22 11.84
C ASP A 133 13.15 1.09 12.09
N LEU A 134 12.70 -0.03 12.67
CA LEU A 134 13.50 -1.27 12.76
C LEU A 134 13.95 -1.77 11.38
N ILE A 135 13.08 -1.71 10.36
CA ILE A 135 13.45 -2.09 9.00
C ILE A 135 14.50 -1.15 8.40
N LYS A 136 14.40 0.16 8.66
CA LYS A 136 15.44 1.11 8.21
C LYS A 136 16.78 0.85 8.91
N ALA A 137 16.74 0.40 10.16
CA ALA A 137 17.90 -0.01 10.94
C ALA A 137 18.45 -1.40 10.54
N GLY A 138 17.80 -2.12 9.61
CA GLY A 138 18.22 -3.46 9.19
C GLY A 138 17.79 -4.59 10.12
N LYS A 139 17.05 -4.29 11.19
CA LYS A 139 16.52 -5.25 12.18
C LYS A 139 15.21 -5.88 11.68
N ILE A 140 15.30 -6.65 10.61
CA ILE A 140 14.13 -7.21 9.90
C ILE A 140 13.34 -8.20 10.76
N ASP A 141 14.02 -9.08 11.49
CA ASP A 141 13.35 -10.11 12.29
C ASP A 141 12.63 -9.51 13.51
N GLU A 142 13.23 -8.50 14.15
CA GLU A 142 12.59 -7.71 15.21
C GLU A 142 11.33 -7.01 14.68
N ALA A 143 11.39 -6.42 13.48
CA ALA A 143 10.22 -5.78 12.86
C ALA A 143 9.10 -6.77 12.53
N LYS A 144 9.45 -7.97 12.02
CA LYS A 144 8.47 -9.04 11.73
C LYS A 144 7.81 -9.54 13.02
N ALA A 145 8.60 -9.75 14.08
CA ALA A 145 8.09 -10.14 15.38
C ALA A 145 7.13 -9.07 15.94
N LEU A 146 7.50 -7.80 15.86
CA LEU A 146 6.68 -6.68 16.34
C LEU A 146 5.33 -6.60 15.63
N ILE A 147 5.30 -6.78 14.30
CA ILE A 147 4.06 -6.79 13.51
C ILE A 147 3.17 -7.99 13.88
N LYS A 148 3.78 -9.16 14.09
CA LYS A 148 3.05 -10.39 14.48
C LYS A 148 2.41 -10.24 15.87
N THR A 149 3.14 -9.68 16.83
CA THR A 149 2.65 -9.48 18.21
C THR A 149 1.48 -8.51 18.27
N ALA A 150 1.44 -7.49 17.41
CA ALA A 150 0.35 -6.51 17.39
C ALA A 150 -0.94 -6.99 16.70
N GLY A 151 -1.02 -8.27 16.32
CA GLY A 151 -2.22 -8.86 15.69
C GLY A 151 -2.56 -8.22 14.35
N LEU A 152 -1.59 -7.62 13.67
CA LEU A 152 -1.79 -7.02 12.36
C LEU A 152 -1.94 -8.13 11.31
N PRO A 153 -3.03 -8.13 10.51
CA PRO A 153 -3.17 -9.09 9.42
C PRO A 153 -2.08 -8.80 8.38
N GLU A 154 -1.32 -9.84 8.02
CA GLU A 154 -0.22 -9.90 7.05
C GLU A 154 0.53 -8.58 6.75
N THR A 155 1.84 -8.56 7.00
CA THR A 155 2.75 -7.43 6.72
C THR A 155 2.25 -6.54 5.57
N PRO A 156 1.85 -5.28 5.83
CA PRO A 156 1.23 -4.44 4.81
C PRO A 156 2.08 -4.41 3.54
N LYS A 157 1.47 -4.51 2.35
CA LYS A 157 2.20 -4.59 1.06
C LYS A 157 3.34 -3.57 0.92
N ALA A 158 3.18 -2.36 1.48
CA ALA A 158 4.20 -1.32 1.48
C ALA A 158 5.42 -1.66 2.35
N LEU A 159 5.22 -2.26 3.53
CA LEU A 159 6.27 -2.76 4.41
C LEU A 159 6.94 -4.01 3.84
N GLY A 160 6.18 -4.94 3.26
CA GLY A 160 6.74 -6.12 2.59
C GLY A 160 7.73 -5.76 1.48
N LYS A 161 7.42 -4.76 0.64
CA LYS A 161 8.35 -4.25 -0.38
C LYS A 161 9.63 -3.65 0.23
N LYS A 162 9.53 -2.95 1.36
CA LYS A 162 10.71 -2.39 2.05
C LYS A 162 11.58 -3.49 2.65
N ILE A 163 10.98 -4.48 3.30
CA ILE A 163 11.67 -5.66 3.84
C ILE A 163 12.44 -6.37 2.73
N ALA A 164 11.78 -6.70 1.62
CA ALA A 164 12.43 -7.36 0.48
C ALA A 164 13.61 -6.54 -0.08
N LYS A 165 13.50 -5.21 -0.11
CA LYS A 165 14.59 -4.33 -0.57
C LYS A 165 15.78 -4.32 0.39
N VAL A 166 15.54 -4.37 1.70
CA VAL A 166 16.62 -4.40 2.70
C VAL A 166 17.29 -5.78 2.72
N GLU A 167 16.50 -6.86 2.70
CA GLU A 167 17.00 -8.24 2.63
C GLU A 167 17.85 -8.47 1.37
N THR A 168 17.42 -7.99 0.21
CA THR A 168 18.22 -8.07 -1.04
C THR A 168 19.50 -7.26 -0.97
N LYS A 169 19.51 -6.11 -0.27
CA LYS A 169 20.71 -5.30 -0.08
C LYS A 169 21.69 -5.97 0.89
N ALA A 170 21.19 -6.52 1.99
CA ALA A 170 21.99 -7.26 2.98
C ALA A 170 22.64 -8.49 2.34
N LYS A 171 21.84 -9.33 1.66
CA LYS A 171 22.32 -10.48 0.89
C LYS A 171 23.37 -10.09 -0.14
N ARG A 172 23.22 -8.94 -0.82
CA ARG A 172 24.23 -8.46 -1.78
C ARG A 172 25.56 -8.09 -1.11
N GLY A 173 25.52 -7.56 0.11
CA GLY A 173 26.72 -7.27 0.91
C GLY A 173 27.44 -8.56 1.30
N GLU A 174 26.72 -9.52 1.85
CA GLU A 174 27.23 -10.85 2.20
C GLU A 174 27.81 -11.58 0.99
N LEU A 175 27.09 -11.56 -0.14
CA LEU A 175 27.53 -12.17 -1.39
C LEU A 175 28.85 -11.55 -1.88
N LYS A 176 29.00 -10.23 -1.74
CA LYS A 176 30.23 -9.54 -2.13
C LYS A 176 31.41 -9.99 -1.26
N VAL A 177 31.23 -10.07 0.06
CA VAL A 177 32.27 -10.55 0.98
C VAL A 177 32.65 -12.00 0.67
N ALA A 178 31.67 -12.87 0.43
CA ALA A 178 31.91 -14.26 0.04
C ALA A 178 32.68 -14.36 -1.29
N PHE A 179 32.37 -13.50 -2.27
CA PHE A 179 33.11 -13.44 -3.53
C PHE A 179 34.54 -12.92 -3.36
N ASP A 180 34.76 -11.91 -2.54
CA ASP A 180 36.10 -11.38 -2.26
C ASP A 180 36.96 -12.44 -1.53
N GLN A 181 36.39 -13.16 -0.56
CA GLN A 181 37.05 -14.28 0.13
C GLN A 181 37.38 -15.45 -0.80
N ALA A 182 36.39 -15.89 -1.60
CA ALA A 182 36.60 -16.95 -2.58
C ALA A 182 37.66 -16.57 -3.63
N ARG A 183 37.76 -15.28 -3.98
CA ARG A 183 38.79 -14.78 -4.88
C ARG A 183 40.19 -14.87 -4.29
N GLU A 184 40.38 -14.49 -3.02
CA GLU A 184 41.69 -14.61 -2.36
C GLU A 184 42.11 -16.09 -2.23
N LEU A 185 41.21 -16.97 -1.78
CA LEU A 185 41.48 -18.41 -1.71
C LEU A 185 41.85 -19.02 -3.08
N LYS A 186 41.22 -18.54 -4.17
CA LYS A 186 41.59 -18.95 -5.52
C LYS A 186 43.00 -18.50 -5.90
N LYS A 187 43.44 -17.29 -5.53
CA LYS A 187 44.82 -16.83 -5.78
C LYS A 187 45.84 -17.69 -5.03
N GLU A 188 45.47 -18.19 -3.85
CA GLU A 188 46.26 -19.14 -3.07
C GLU A 188 46.20 -20.59 -3.61
N GLY A 189 45.42 -20.87 -4.66
CA GLY A 189 45.24 -22.20 -5.22
C GLY A 189 44.25 -23.09 -4.47
N LYS A 190 43.58 -22.59 -3.42
CA LYS A 190 42.61 -23.31 -2.59
C LYS A 190 41.21 -23.30 -3.20
N ILE A 191 41.06 -23.97 -4.35
CA ILE A 191 39.83 -23.94 -5.15
C ILE A 191 38.62 -24.56 -4.42
N ASP A 192 38.82 -25.64 -3.68
CA ASP A 192 37.72 -26.33 -3.00
C ASP A 192 37.17 -25.52 -1.80
N GLU A 193 38.04 -24.81 -1.09
CA GLU A 193 37.63 -23.89 -0.02
C GLU A 193 36.88 -22.67 -0.61
N ALA A 194 37.34 -22.13 -1.74
CA ALA A 194 36.64 -21.05 -2.44
C ALA A 194 35.22 -21.47 -2.86
N LYS A 195 35.05 -22.68 -3.41
CA LYS A 195 33.72 -23.24 -3.75
C LYS A 195 32.84 -23.39 -2.52
N LYS A 196 33.40 -23.84 -1.40
CA LYS A 196 32.67 -23.99 -0.15
C LYS A 196 32.12 -22.65 0.34
N ILE A 197 32.93 -21.59 0.34
CA ILE A 197 32.46 -20.24 0.73
C ILE A 197 31.31 -19.75 -0.16
N LEU A 198 31.39 -19.95 -1.48
CA LEU A 198 30.32 -19.55 -2.39
C LEU A 198 29.04 -20.35 -2.16
N LYS A 199 29.16 -21.65 -1.86
CA LYS A 199 28.04 -22.53 -1.56
C LYS A 199 27.36 -22.16 -0.24
N ASP A 200 28.15 -21.86 0.79
CA ASP A 200 27.66 -21.41 2.10
C ASP A 200 26.96 -20.05 1.99
N ALA A 201 27.38 -19.18 1.05
CA ALA A 201 26.69 -17.95 0.69
C ALA A 201 25.42 -18.16 -0.16
N GLY A 202 25.02 -19.41 -0.41
CA GLY A 202 23.81 -19.77 -1.15
C GLY A 202 23.94 -19.69 -2.67
N ILE A 203 25.16 -19.66 -3.22
CA ILE A 203 25.39 -19.68 -4.67
C ILE A 203 25.43 -21.13 -5.16
N PRO A 204 24.46 -21.58 -5.99
CA PRO A 204 24.40 -22.96 -6.44
C PRO A 204 25.56 -23.31 -7.38
N ASP A 205 25.96 -24.59 -7.37
CA ASP A 205 27.12 -25.10 -8.13
C ASP A 205 27.00 -24.79 -9.64
N SER A 206 25.78 -24.83 -10.19
CA SER A 206 25.48 -24.47 -11.59
C SER A 206 25.80 -23.01 -11.96
N ILE A 207 25.75 -22.12 -10.98
CA ILE A 207 26.13 -20.72 -11.14
C ILE A 207 27.63 -20.56 -10.90
N GLN A 208 28.22 -21.26 -9.93
CA GLN A 208 29.67 -21.25 -9.71
C GLN A 208 30.45 -21.66 -10.97
N GLU A 209 29.98 -22.68 -11.69
CA GLU A 209 30.60 -23.11 -12.96
C GLU A 209 30.50 -22.06 -14.06
N LYS A 210 29.40 -21.31 -14.13
CA LYS A 210 29.22 -20.24 -15.13
C LYS A 210 30.05 -19.00 -14.84
N ILE A 211 30.34 -18.72 -13.57
CA ILE A 211 31.18 -17.56 -13.19
C ILE A 211 32.67 -17.93 -13.25
N ARG A 212 33.03 -19.22 -13.25
CA ARG A 212 34.41 -19.71 -13.39
C ARG A 212 35.23 -19.06 -14.51
N PRO A 213 34.74 -18.96 -15.77
CA PRO A 213 35.47 -18.26 -16.85
C PRO A 213 35.58 -16.75 -16.62
N GLU A 214 34.62 -16.12 -15.96
CA GLU A 214 34.69 -14.69 -15.61
C GLU A 214 35.76 -14.45 -14.54
N PHE A 215 35.94 -15.39 -13.59
CA PHE A 215 37.02 -15.37 -12.60
C PHE A 215 38.42 -15.54 -13.19
N GLU A 216 38.55 -16.22 -14.32
CA GLU A 216 39.82 -16.40 -15.03
C GLU A 216 40.21 -15.15 -15.82
N LYS A 217 39.24 -14.32 -16.21
CA LYS A 217 39.46 -13.04 -16.90
C LYS A 217 39.81 -11.86 -15.99
N ILE A 218 39.74 -11.99 -14.66
CA ILE A 218 39.92 -10.86 -13.71
C ILE A 218 41.38 -10.45 -13.51
N GLY A 219 42.32 -10.95 -14.32
CA GLY A 219 43.64 -10.31 -14.45
C GLY A 219 43.56 -8.85 -14.93
N THR A 220 42.46 -8.45 -15.60
CA THR A 220 42.37 -7.17 -16.32
C THR A 220 41.06 -6.38 -16.14
N SER A 221 40.06 -6.89 -15.41
CA SER A 221 38.71 -6.29 -15.35
C SER A 221 38.39 -5.60 -14.01
N THR A 222 37.83 -4.39 -14.07
CA THR A 222 37.39 -3.60 -12.91
C THR A 222 36.18 -4.24 -12.23
N SER A 223 36.09 -4.13 -10.89
CA SER A 223 35.04 -4.79 -10.08
C SER A 223 33.61 -4.46 -10.53
N VAL A 224 33.40 -3.28 -11.13
CA VAL A 224 32.10 -2.83 -11.65
C VAL A 224 31.63 -3.68 -12.84
N GLY A 225 32.53 -4.07 -13.75
CA GLY A 225 32.20 -4.90 -14.92
C GLY A 225 31.80 -6.33 -14.53
N PHE A 226 32.47 -6.89 -13.53
CA PHE A 226 32.18 -8.22 -13.00
C PHE A 226 30.76 -8.31 -12.41
N PHE A 227 30.33 -7.33 -11.61
CA PHE A 227 28.99 -7.34 -11.04
C PHE A 227 27.87 -7.13 -12.08
N GLN A 228 28.15 -6.40 -13.17
CA GLN A 228 27.19 -6.24 -14.27
C GLN A 228 27.04 -7.54 -15.07
N SER A 229 28.15 -8.24 -15.33
CA SER A 229 28.18 -9.56 -15.98
C SER A 229 27.41 -10.61 -15.17
N LEU A 230 27.66 -10.65 -13.85
CA LEU A 230 26.89 -11.48 -12.91
C LEU A 230 25.40 -11.16 -12.97
N LYS A 231 25.01 -9.88 -12.93
CA LYS A 231 23.61 -9.48 -12.94
C LYS A 231 22.87 -9.99 -14.17
N ASN A 232 23.51 -10.00 -15.34
CA ASN A 232 22.94 -10.54 -16.57
C ASN A 232 22.79 -12.07 -16.53
N LEU A 233 23.60 -12.76 -15.73
CA LEU A 233 23.60 -14.21 -15.58
C LEU A 233 22.42 -14.72 -14.73
N PHE A 234 21.90 -13.88 -13.83
CA PHE A 234 20.74 -14.17 -12.96
C PHE A 234 19.39 -13.68 -13.52
N ILE A 235 19.38 -12.99 -14.67
CA ILE A 235 18.15 -12.42 -15.28
C ILE A 235 17.55 -13.33 -16.37
N LYS A 236 18.20 -14.46 -16.71
CA LYS A 236 17.65 -15.51 -17.58
C LYS A 236 17.13 -16.68 -16.75
#